data_AF-A0A102HSM4-F1
#
_entry.id   AF-A0A102HSM4-F1
#
_cell.length_a   1.000
_cell.length_b   1.000
_cell.length_c   1.000
_cell.angle_alpha   90.00
_cell.angle_beta   90.00
_cell.angle_gamma   90.00
#
_symmetry.space_group_name_H-M   'P 1'
#
loop_
_entity.id
_entity.type
_entity.pdbx_description
1 polymer ?
#
loop_
_entity_poly.entity_id
_entity_poly.type
_entity_poly.pdbx_seq_one_letter_code
_entity_poly.pdbx_strand_id
1 'polypeptide(L)'
;MALSFFGKGIGSLGWAVVADTAPKEAIGLSGSLFNMSGNTAGIVAPIAIGYLVGASRSFNGALVFVGLNALVAVLSYLVIVKDIRRVELRHRAA
;
A
#
# COMPACT_ATOMS: atom_id res chain seq x y z
N MET A 1 7.47 16.70 13.27
CA MET A 1 6.02 16.58 13.05
C MET A 1 5.62 16.88 11.61
N ALA A 2 5.84 18.10 11.08
CA ALA A 2 5.38 18.48 9.74
C ALA A 2 5.79 17.50 8.61
N LEU A 3 7.06 17.05 8.59
CA LEU A 3 7.56 16.12 7.57
C LEU A 3 6.90 14.74 7.63
N SER A 4 6.65 14.23 8.83
CA SER A 4 5.95 12.95 9.04
C SER A 4 4.49 13.01 8.57
N PHE A 5 3.82 14.15 8.80
CA PHE A 5 2.46 14.38 8.30
C PHE A 5 2.41 14.56 6.78
N PHE A 6 3.41 15.23 6.19
CA PHE A 6 3.55 15.34 4.74
C PHE A 6 3.71 13.96 4.07
N GLY A 7 4.55 13.10 4.64
CA GLY A 7 4.71 11.71 4.17
C GLY A 7 3.40 10.91 4.25
N LYS A 8 2.59 11.10 5.29
CA LYS A 8 1.25 10.50 5.38
C LYS A 8 0.32 10.96 4.25
N GLY A 9 0.42 12.24 3.85
CA GLY A 9 -0.30 12.79 2.70
C GLY A 9 0.09 12.11 1.39
N ILE A 10 1.40 11.94 1.13
CA ILE A 10 1.88 11.20 -0.06
C ILE A 10 1.43 9.74 -0.02
N GLY A 11 1.53 9.08 1.14
CA GLY A 11 1.05 7.71 1.32
C GLY A 11 -0.45 7.54 1.04
N SER A 12 -1.25 8.58 1.25
CA SER A 12 -2.69 8.57 0.93
C SER A 12 -3.00 8.63 -0.56
N LEU A 13 -2.02 9.00 -1.41
CA LEU A 13 -2.18 9.05 -2.88
C LEU A 13 -2.31 7.66 -3.52
N GLY A 14 -2.03 6.57 -2.79
CA GLY A 14 -2.19 5.21 -3.33
C GLY A 14 -3.59 4.95 -3.89
N TRP A 15 -4.63 5.54 -3.29
CA TRP A 15 -6.00 5.47 -3.78
C TRP A 15 -6.22 6.19 -5.12
N ALA A 16 -5.55 7.32 -5.33
CA ALA A 16 -5.62 8.05 -6.59
C ALA A 16 -4.98 7.23 -7.72
N VAL A 17 -3.82 6.62 -7.46
CA VAL A 17 -3.14 5.74 -8.43
C VAL A 17 -4.00 4.53 -8.80
N VAL A 18 -4.67 3.91 -7.83
CA VAL A 18 -5.60 2.79 -8.09
C VAL A 18 -6.79 3.24 -8.93
N ALA A 19 -7.35 4.42 -8.66
CA ALA A 19 -8.45 4.97 -9.45
C ALA A 19 -8.03 5.29 -10.90
N ASP A 20 -6.83 5.83 -11.10
CA ASP A 20 -6.30 6.22 -12.41
C ASP A 20 -5.88 5.00 -13.26
N THR A 21 -5.44 3.92 -12.63
CA THR A 21 -5.05 2.68 -13.32
C THR A 21 -6.22 1.72 -13.57
N ALA A 22 -7.30 1.82 -12.79
CA ALA A 22 -8.40 0.87 -12.87
C ALA A 22 -9.20 0.96 -14.19
N PRO A 23 -9.55 -0.19 -14.80
CA PRO A 23 -10.37 -0.26 -16.00
C PRO A 23 -11.78 0.27 -15.72
N LYS A 24 -12.38 1.00 -16.68
CA LYS A 24 -13.70 1.65 -16.52
C LYS A 24 -14.79 0.65 -16.12
N GLU A 25 -14.67 -0.58 -16.60
CA GLU A 25 -15.63 -1.65 -16.41
C GLU A 25 -15.47 -2.36 -15.05
N ALA A 26 -14.30 -2.23 -14.39
CA ALA A 26 -13.99 -2.96 -13.16
C ALA A 26 -13.32 -2.08 -12.08
N ILE A 27 -13.66 -0.79 -12.01
CA ILE A 27 -13.26 0.11 -10.92
C ILE A 27 -13.65 -0.46 -9.55
N GLY A 28 -14.87 -1.00 -9.43
CA GLY A 28 -15.37 -1.58 -8.17
C GLY A 28 -14.54 -2.79 -7.69
N LEU A 29 -14.13 -3.66 -8.62
CA LEU A 29 -13.27 -4.81 -8.34
C LEU A 29 -11.83 -4.39 -7.99
N SER A 30 -11.30 -3.39 -8.67
CA SER A 30 -9.96 -2.86 -8.38
C SER A 30 -9.92 -2.20 -6.99
N GLY A 31 -10.96 -1.43 -6.64
CA GLY A 31 -11.11 -0.81 -5.33
C GLY A 31 -11.39 -1.81 -4.20
N SER A 32 -12.14 -2.89 -4.45
CA SER A 32 -12.38 -3.94 -3.45
C SER A 32 -11.12 -4.76 -3.18
N LEU A 33 -10.32 -5.07 -4.21
CA LEU A 33 -9.04 -5.77 -4.06
C LEU A 33 -8.01 -4.92 -3.30
N PHE A 34 -7.96 -3.61 -3.59
CA PHE A 34 -7.12 -2.68 -2.87
C PHE A 34 -7.54 -2.55 -1.39
N ASN A 35 -8.84 -2.46 -1.12
CA ASN A 35 -9.36 -2.47 0.25
C ASN A 35 -9.09 -3.78 0.99
N MET A 36 -9.22 -4.93 0.32
CA MET A 36 -8.94 -6.21 0.94
C MET A 36 -7.48 -6.26 1.40
N SER A 37 -6.56 -5.85 0.51
CA SER A 37 -5.13 -5.77 0.81
C SER A 37 -4.84 -4.77 1.94
N GLY A 38 -5.47 -3.60 1.92
CA GLY A 38 -5.33 -2.57 2.95
C GLY A 38 -5.83 -3.03 4.33
N ASN A 39 -7.00 -3.67 4.38
CA ASN A 39 -7.57 -4.22 5.61
C ASN A 39 -6.74 -5.38 6.16
N THR A 40 -6.25 -6.28 5.30
CA THR A 40 -5.34 -7.35 5.72
C THR A 40 -4.04 -6.76 6.28
N ALA A 41 -3.43 -5.78 5.62
CA ALA A 41 -2.24 -5.10 6.12
C ALA A 41 -2.51 -4.41 7.48
N GLY A 42 -3.68 -3.79 7.64
CA GLY A 42 -4.12 -3.16 8.88
C GLY A 42 -4.30 -4.14 10.05
N ILE A 43 -4.55 -5.43 9.78
CA ILE A 43 -4.62 -6.48 10.81
C ILE A 43 -3.22 -7.08 11.06
N VAL A 44 -2.47 -7.37 10.00
CA VAL A 44 -1.18 -8.06 10.10
C VAL A 44 -0.12 -7.18 10.77
N ALA A 45 -0.08 -5.88 10.47
CA ALA A 45 0.95 -4.99 11.00
C ALA A 45 0.89 -4.83 12.54
N PRO A 46 -0.27 -4.58 13.18
CA PRO A 46 -0.36 -4.56 14.64
C PRO A 46 -0.02 -5.89 15.29
N ILE A 47 -0.38 -7.02 14.67
CA ILE A 47 -0.04 -8.35 15.17
C ILE A 47 1.49 -8.54 15.16
N ALA A 48 2.14 -8.28 14.02
CA ALA A 48 3.59 -8.40 13.89
C ALA A 48 4.33 -7.47 14.88
N ILE A 49 3.88 -6.21 15.00
CA ILE A 49 4.42 -5.25 15.96
C ILE A 49 4.21 -5.76 17.40
N GLY A 50 3.03 -6.26 17.73
CA GLY A 50 2.71 -6.81 19.04
C GLY A 50 3.61 -7.98 19.43
N TYR A 51 3.88 -8.90 18.51
CA TYR A 51 4.84 -9.98 18.72
C TYR A 51 6.28 -9.48 18.91
N LEU A 52 6.72 -8.54 18.07
CA LEU A 52 8.08 -7.95 18.15
C LEU A 52 8.32 -7.24 19.49
N VAL A 53 7.36 -6.44 19.94
CA VAL A 53 7.43 -5.71 21.21
C VAL A 53 7.27 -6.68 22.39
N GLY A 54 6.37 -7.66 22.30
CA GLY A 54 6.17 -8.66 23.35
C GLY A 54 7.40 -9.53 23.60
N ALA A 55 8.11 -9.95 22.54
CA ALA A 55 9.33 -10.74 22.65
C ALA A 55 10.55 -9.90 23.09
N SER A 56 10.69 -8.68 22.55
CA SER A 56 11.89 -7.84 22.80
C SER A 56 11.76 -6.93 24.03
N ARG A 57 10.55 -6.78 24.59
CA ARG A 57 10.16 -5.72 25.57
C ARG A 57 10.55 -4.30 25.16
N SER A 58 10.87 -4.08 23.89
CA SER A 58 11.40 -2.82 23.36
C SER A 58 10.75 -2.49 22.03
N PHE A 59 10.46 -1.20 21.83
CA PHE A 59 9.85 -0.68 20.60
C PHE A 59 10.83 -0.57 19.43
N ASN A 60 12.14 -0.73 19.67
CA ASN A 60 13.13 -0.57 18.61
C ASN A 60 12.92 -1.58 17.46
N GLY A 61 12.60 -2.84 17.78
CA GLY A 61 12.30 -3.86 16.78
C GLY A 61 11.05 -3.54 15.93
N ALA A 62 10.04 -2.91 16.53
CA ALA A 62 8.85 -2.45 15.82
C ALA A 62 9.16 -1.27 14.88
N LEU A 63 10.00 -0.32 15.32
CA LEU A 63 10.42 0.81 14.50
C LEU A 63 11.22 0.36 13.28
N VAL A 64 12.14 -0.59 13.46
CA VAL A 64 12.92 -1.16 12.34
C VAL A 64 11.99 -1.89 11.35
N PHE A 65 11.02 -2.67 11.84
CA PHE A 65 10.05 -3.35 10.97
C PHE A 65 9.25 -2.34 10.12
N VAL A 66 8.72 -1.28 10.72
CA VAL A 66 7.96 -0.24 10.01
C VAL A 66 8.86 0.50 9.02
N GLY A 67 10.09 0.83 9.41
CA GLY A 67 11.06 1.50 8.53
C GLY A 67 11.43 0.67 7.30
N LEU A 68 11.65 -0.64 7.47
CA LEU A 68 11.93 -1.55 6.36
C LEU A 68 10.72 -1.70 5.42
N ASN A 69 9.51 -1.82 5.96
CA ASN A 69 8.30 -1.85 5.14
C ASN A 69 8.12 -0.56 4.34
N ALA A 70 8.42 0.60 4.93
CA ALA A 70 8.39 1.88 4.23
C ALA A 70 9.42 1.93 3.09
N LEU A 71 10.64 1.41 3.31
CA LEU A 71 11.67 1.33 2.27
C LEU A 71 11.24 0.42 1.12
N VAL A 72 10.68 -0.75 1.42
CA VAL A 72 10.13 -1.67 0.41
C VAL A 72 9.01 -1.00 -0.39
N ALA A 73 8.12 -0.27 0.28
CA ALA A 73 7.05 0.47 -0.40
C ALA A 73 7.62 1.51 -1.38
N VAL A 74 8.61 2.31 -0.96
CA VAL A 74 9.27 3.30 -1.82
C VAL A 74 9.94 2.62 -3.02
N LEU A 75 10.69 1.55 -2.80
CA LEU A 75 11.34 0.79 -3.88
C LEU A 75 10.33 0.19 -4.86
N SER A 76 9.22 -0.33 -4.34
CA SER A 76 8.14 -0.89 -5.15
C SER A 76 7.53 0.19 -6.06
N TYR A 77 7.24 1.37 -5.52
CA TYR A 77 6.75 2.49 -6.33
C TYR A 77 7.77 2.98 -7.37
N LEU A 78 9.06 3.01 -7.04
CA LEU A 78 10.09 3.49 -7.96
C LEU A 78 10.41 2.50 -9.10
N VAL A 79 10.35 1.19 -8.82
CA VAL A 79 10.82 0.16 -9.77
C VAL A 79 9.65 -0.51 -10.51
N ILE A 80 8.53 -0.76 -9.82
CA ILE A 80 7.42 -1.56 -10.34
C ILE A 80 6.33 -0.66 -10.95
N VAL A 81 5.98 0.44 -10.27
CA VAL A 81 4.96 1.39 -10.75
C VAL A 81 5.60 2.34 -11.77
N LYS A 82 5.90 1.82 -12.97
CA LYS A 82 6.54 2.61 -14.04
C LYS A 82 5.57 3.54 -14.76
N ASP A 83 4.48 3.00 -15.29
CA ASP A 83 3.61 3.74 -16.20
C ASP A 83 2.17 3.66 -15.68
N ILE A 84 1.69 4.76 -15.11
CA ILE A 84 0.32 4.88 -14.59
C ILE A 84 -0.58 5.18 -15.81
N ARG A 85 -0.92 4.12 -16.55
CA ARG A 85 -1.93 4.18 -17.60
C ARG A 85 -3.15 3.38 -17.21
N ARG A 86 -4.31 3.96 -17.51
CA ARG A 86 -5.58 3.28 -17.32
C ARG A 86 -5.61 2.02 -18.16
N VAL A 87 -5.86 0.88 -17.52
CA VAL A 87 -5.96 -0.40 -18.23
C VAL A 87 -7.22 -0.37 -19.09
N GLU A 88 -7.07 -0.44 -20.41
CA GLU A 88 -8.19 -0.60 -21.34
C GLU A 88 -8.44 -2.09 -21.58
N LEU A 89 -9.61 -2.58 -21.17
CA LEU A 89 -10.04 -3.94 -21.48
C LEU A 89 -10.47 -3.99 -22.95
N ARG A 90 -9.58 -4.47 -23.82
CA ARG A 90 -9.90 -4.74 -25.22
C ARG A 90 -10.98 -5.84 -25.28
N HIS A 91 -12.20 -5.45 -25.63
CA HIS A 91 -13.29 -6.39 -25.88
C HIS A 91 -12.87 -7.33 -27.03
N ARG A 92 -12.55 -8.59 -26.71
CA ARG A 92 -12.37 -9.63 -27.72
C ARG A 92 -13.78 -10.01 -28.17
N ALA A 93 -14.27 -9.36 -29.22
CA ALA A 93 -15.45 -9.82 -29.95
C ALA A 93 -15.15 -11.23 -30.46
N ALA A 94 -15.90 -12.19 -29.94
CA ALA A 94 -15.98 -13.55 -30.46
C ALA A 94 -16.85 -13.56 -31.72
#